data_AF-A0A2Z6RE55-F1
#
_entry.id   AF-A0A2Z6RE55-F1
#
_cell.length_a   1.000
_cell.length_b   1.000
_cell.length_c   1.000
_cell.angle_alpha   90.00
_cell.angle_beta   90.00
_cell.angle_gamma   90.00
#
_symmetry.space_group_name_H-M   'P 1'
#
loop_
_entity.id
_entity.type
_entity.pdbx_description
1 polymer ?
#
loop_
_entity_poly.entity_id
_entity_poly.type
_entity_poly.pdbx_seq_one_letter_code
_entity_poly.pdbx_strand_id
1 'polypeptide(L)'
;MNRFWSSRLSLLTSRTAQRTLFVRNYATESSSQQFPKEGFGAPIWRKTLGVVILGLIWYQADQYFIKKGEKHPVTKWIETLMLPESEYKRRNLAHLHLSVEASKDKVLFGEAKPPPIYRLKDPDQFERASPHCVEPGLEVDLSDLVVRRD
;
A
#
# COMPACT_ATOMS: atom_id res chain seq x y z
N MET A 1 -43.83 18.60 -14.92
CA MET A 1 -44.31 18.71 -13.53
C MET A 1 -43.22 18.19 -12.60
N ASN A 2 -42.97 18.94 -11.52
CA ASN A 2 -42.30 18.56 -10.27
C ASN A 2 -40.76 18.60 -10.18
N ARG A 3 -40.30 19.84 -9.95
CA ARG A 3 -39.46 20.30 -8.82
C ARG A 3 -38.10 19.61 -8.61
N PHE A 4 -37.11 20.20 -9.28
CA PHE A 4 -35.69 20.18 -8.91
C PHE A 4 -35.49 20.65 -7.45
N TRP A 5 -34.98 19.77 -6.60
CA TRP A 5 -34.45 20.14 -5.29
C TRP A 5 -33.02 20.66 -5.45
N SER A 6 -32.84 21.93 -5.11
CA SER A 6 -31.55 22.61 -5.09
C SER A 6 -30.74 22.18 -3.87
N SER A 7 -29.59 21.57 -4.14
CA SER A 7 -28.53 21.25 -3.19
C SER A 7 -27.99 22.55 -2.56
N ARG A 8 -28.42 22.85 -1.33
CA ARG A 8 -27.82 23.92 -0.51
C ARG A 8 -27.49 23.39 0.89
N LEU A 9 -26.36 22.69 1.01
CA LEU A 9 -25.71 22.43 2.29
C LEU A 9 -24.19 22.48 2.10
N SER A 10 -23.68 23.65 1.71
CA SER A 10 -22.27 24.00 1.91
C SER A 10 -22.09 24.53 3.33
N LEU A 11 -21.99 23.63 4.31
CA LEU A 11 -21.52 23.99 5.64
C LEU A 11 -19.99 23.90 5.63
N LEU A 12 -19.35 24.97 5.20
CA LEU A 12 -17.94 25.23 5.48
C LEU A 12 -17.81 25.52 6.97
N THR A 13 -17.76 24.47 7.78
CA THR A 13 -17.21 24.58 9.15
C THR A 13 -15.71 24.76 9.02
N SER A 14 -15.28 26.02 8.99
CA SER A 14 -13.91 26.39 9.28
C SER A 14 -13.61 26.00 10.73
N ARG A 15 -13.09 24.77 10.92
CA ARG A 15 -12.38 24.43 12.16
C ARG A 15 -11.11 25.26 12.16
N THR A 16 -11.14 26.39 12.86
CA THR A 16 -9.93 27.05 13.34
C THR A 16 -9.19 26.04 14.20
N ALA A 17 -8.23 25.36 13.59
CA ALA A 17 -7.26 24.55 14.29
C ALA A 17 -6.42 25.48 15.16
N GLN A 18 -6.84 25.68 16.41
CA GLN A 18 -5.95 26.22 17.42
C GLN A 18 -4.83 25.19 17.62
N ARG A 19 -3.71 25.40 16.91
CA ARG A 19 -2.46 24.72 17.21
C ARG A 19 -2.05 25.16 18.62
N THR A 20 -2.35 24.33 19.61
CA THR A 20 -1.73 24.43 20.92
C THR A 20 -0.25 24.12 20.74
N LEU A 21 0.57 25.16 20.64
CA LEU A 21 2.01 25.03 20.73
C LEU A 21 2.32 24.50 22.13
N PHE A 22 2.74 23.24 22.22
CA PHE A 22 3.32 22.68 23.44
C PHE A 22 4.67 23.36 23.66
N VAL A 23 4.69 24.42 24.45
CA VAL A 23 5.92 25.00 24.97
C VAL A 23 6.40 24.10 26.12
N ARG A 24 7.55 23.44 25.94
CA ARG A 24 8.25 22.76 27.04
C ARG A 24 8.87 23.83 27.95
N ASN A 25 8.23 24.08 29.09
CA ASN A 25 8.82 24.86 30.17
C ASN A 25 9.68 23.93 31.04
N TYR A 26 10.97 24.22 31.14
CA TYR A 26 11.86 23.60 32.13
C TYR A 26 11.62 24.26 33.48
N ALA A 27 11.40 23.45 34.52
CA ALA A 27 11.21 23.94 35.88
C ALA A 27 12.59 24.32 36.48
N THR A 28 12.83 25.61 36.64
CA THR A 28 13.93 26.12 37.49
C THR A 28 13.39 26.31 38.90
N GLU A 29 14.19 25.95 39.91
CA GLU A 29 13.84 25.84 41.34
C GLU A 29 13.39 27.18 42.01
N SER A 30 13.38 28.28 41.27
CA SER A 30 13.12 29.64 41.77
C SER A 30 11.82 30.25 41.25
N SER A 31 10.78 29.45 40.97
CA SER A 31 9.46 29.96 40.63
C SER A 31 8.43 29.50 41.67
N SER A 32 7.70 30.44 42.24
CA SER A 32 6.60 30.20 43.19
C SER A 32 5.36 29.62 42.49
N GLN A 33 5.54 28.53 41.74
CA GLN A 33 4.46 27.85 41.05
C GLN A 33 3.77 26.87 41.99
N GLN A 34 2.54 27.22 42.36
CA GLN A 34 1.65 26.34 43.11
C GLN A 34 1.14 25.24 42.18
N PHE A 35 1.77 24.07 42.20
CA PHE A 35 1.24 22.90 41.49
C PHE A 35 -0.12 22.51 42.08
N PRO A 36 -1.13 22.21 41.24
CA PRO A 36 -2.40 21.70 41.75
C PRO A 36 -2.14 20.38 42.46
N LYS A 37 -2.65 20.24 43.70
CA LYS A 37 -2.49 19.01 44.47
C LYS A 37 -3.15 17.86 43.71
N GLU A 38 -2.34 16.98 43.13
CA GLU A 38 -2.82 15.80 42.42
C GLU A 38 -3.47 14.85 43.42
N GLY A 39 -4.73 14.51 43.18
CA GLY A 39 -5.48 13.57 44.00
C GLY A 39 -6.40 12.71 43.14
N PHE A 40 -6.98 11.66 43.73
CA PHE A 40 -7.92 10.76 43.04
C PHE A 40 -9.21 11.44 42.55
N GLY A 41 -9.43 12.71 42.94
CA GLY A 41 -10.49 13.56 42.40
C GLY A 41 -10.15 14.26 41.09
N ALA A 42 -8.92 14.12 40.58
CA ALA A 42 -8.50 14.76 39.33
C ALA A 42 -9.38 14.33 38.14
N PRO A 43 -9.56 15.18 37.12
CA PRO A 43 -10.41 14.87 35.97
C PRO A 43 -10.05 13.56 35.25
N ILE A 44 -8.79 13.14 35.30
CA ILE A 44 -8.33 11.88 34.71
C ILE A 44 -8.93 10.64 35.40
N TRP A 45 -9.02 10.66 36.73
CA TRP A 45 -9.58 9.55 37.52
C TRP A 45 -11.09 9.43 37.37
N ARG A 46 -11.78 10.57 37.24
CA ARG A 46 -13.23 10.58 36.95
C ARG A 46 -13.54 10.03 35.56
N LYS A 47 -12.74 10.38 34.56
CA LYS A 47 -12.88 9.85 33.18
C LYS A 47 -12.58 8.36 33.12
N THR A 48 -11.50 7.89 33.75
CA THR A 48 -11.15 6.47 33.80
C THR A 48 -12.22 5.64 34.51
N LEU A 49 -12.75 6.12 35.65
CA LEU A 49 -13.89 5.49 36.32
C LEU A 49 -15.12 5.41 35.39
N GLY A 50 -15.42 6.49 34.67
CA GLY A 50 -16.49 6.49 33.67
C GLY A 50 -16.30 5.46 32.56
N VAL A 51 -15.08 5.29 32.06
CA VAL A 51 -14.74 4.26 31.05
C VAL A 51 -14.92 2.86 31.62
N VAL A 52 -14.49 2.61 32.87
CA VAL A 52 -14.66 1.31 33.51
C VAL A 52 -16.14 0.97 33.69
N ILE A 53 -16.94 1.91 34.19
CA ILE A 53 -18.39 1.73 34.35
C ILE A 53 -19.05 1.45 33.00
N LEU A 54 -18.70 2.21 31.97
CA LEU A 54 -19.21 2.00 30.61
C LEU A 54 -18.85 0.60 30.09
N GLY A 55 -17.62 0.13 30.34
CA GLY A 55 -17.17 -1.21 29.97
C GLY A 55 -17.95 -2.33 30.67
N LEU A 56 -18.29 -2.14 31.96
CA LEU A 56 -19.11 -3.10 32.71
C LEU A 56 -20.55 -3.16 32.18
N ILE A 57 -21.15 -2.00 31.87
CA ILE A 57 -22.49 -1.92 31.27
C ILE A 57 -22.48 -2.61 29.90
N TRP A 58 -21.47 -2.36 29.08
CA TRP A 58 -21.31 -3.01 27.79
C TRP A 58 -21.17 -4.53 27.92
N TYR A 59 -20.33 -5.01 28.83
CA TYR A 59 -20.15 -6.43 29.09
C TYR A 59 -21.46 -7.11 29.52
N GLN A 60 -22.24 -6.47 30.39
CA GLN A 60 -23.51 -7.01 30.82
C GLN A 60 -24.55 -7.06 29.69
N ALA A 61 -24.57 -6.04 28.84
CA ALA A 61 -25.42 -6.02 27.64
C ALA A 61 -25.01 -7.15 26.67
N ASP A 62 -23.71 -7.32 26.41
CA ASP A 62 -23.19 -8.38 25.55
C ASP A 62 -23.59 -9.78 26.04
N GLN A 63 -23.41 -10.06 27.35
CA GLN A 63 -23.85 -11.31 27.98
C GLN A 63 -25.37 -11.55 27.85
N TYR A 64 -26.18 -10.49 27.92
CA TYR A 64 -27.63 -10.59 27.73
C TYR A 64 -27.99 -11.00 26.30
N PHE A 65 -27.32 -10.44 25.30
CA PHE A 65 -27.55 -10.78 23.88
C PHE A 65 -27.05 -12.18 23.55
N ILE A 66 -25.88 -12.58 24.06
CA ILE A 66 -25.33 -13.95 23.90
C ILE A 66 -26.31 -14.99 24.46
N LYS A 67 -26.86 -14.77 25.66
CA LYS A 67 -27.82 -15.72 26.28
C LYS A 67 -29.13 -15.84 25.52
N LYS A 68 -29.58 -14.76 24.88
CA LYS A 68 -30.77 -14.77 24.02
C LYS A 68 -30.52 -15.42 22.66
N GLY A 69 -29.26 -15.62 22.27
CA GLY A 69 -28.89 -16.12 20.94
C GLY A 69 -29.21 -15.13 19.81
N GLU A 70 -29.53 -13.88 20.14
CA GLU A 70 -29.80 -12.83 19.17
C GLU A 70 -28.53 -12.05 18.84
N LYS A 71 -28.37 -11.64 17.57
CA LYS A 71 -27.26 -10.76 17.17
C LYS A 71 -27.33 -9.44 17.94
N HIS A 72 -26.17 -8.98 18.42
CA HIS A 72 -26.03 -7.69 19.10
C HIS A 72 -26.57 -6.56 18.20
N PRO A 73 -27.27 -5.54 18.73
CA PRO A 73 -27.86 -4.45 17.93
C PRO A 73 -26.80 -3.69 17.12
N VAL A 74 -25.59 -3.54 17.65
CA VAL A 74 -24.47 -2.93 16.92
C VAL A 74 -24.04 -3.80 15.73
N THR A 75 -24.02 -5.13 15.89
CA THR A 75 -23.75 -6.04 14.77
C THR A 75 -24.83 -5.94 13.69
N LYS A 76 -26.12 -5.86 14.09
CA LYS A 76 -27.23 -5.65 13.13
C LYS A 76 -27.07 -4.31 12.39
N TRP A 77 -26.68 -3.25 13.10
CA TRP A 77 -26.43 -1.95 12.47
C TRP A 77 -25.26 -2.01 11.48
N ILE A 78 -24.15 -2.66 11.85
CA ILE A 78 -23.02 -2.87 10.94
C ILE A 78 -23.44 -3.69 9.72
N GLU A 79 -24.25 -4.74 9.91
CA GLU A 79 -24.78 -5.59 8.83
C GLU A 79 -25.60 -4.76 7.82
N THR A 80 -26.37 -3.77 8.27
CA THR A 80 -27.10 -2.88 7.34
C THR A 80 -26.22 -1.96 6.49
N LEU A 81 -25.00 -1.67 6.95
CA LEU A 81 -24.02 -0.86 6.21
C LEU A 81 -23.14 -1.71 5.29
N MET A 82 -23.10 -3.02 5.51
CA MET A 82 -22.32 -3.96 4.71
C MET A 82 -23.08 -4.43 3.48
N LEU A 83 -22.35 -4.84 2.46
CA LEU A 83 -22.95 -5.55 1.33
C LEU A 83 -23.47 -6.92 1.79
N PRO A 84 -24.60 -7.39 1.24
CA PRO A 84 -25.14 -8.69 1.59
C PRO A 84 -24.18 -9.81 1.19
N GLU A 85 -24.18 -10.89 1.96
CA GLU A 85 -23.29 -12.05 1.77
C GLU A 85 -23.43 -12.67 0.38
N SER A 86 -24.63 -12.64 -0.21
CA SER A 86 -24.90 -13.13 -1.56
C SER A 86 -24.02 -12.48 -2.62
N GLU A 87 -23.79 -11.17 -2.52
CA GLU A 87 -22.95 -10.42 -3.46
C GLU A 87 -21.47 -10.75 -3.28
N TYR A 88 -21.02 -10.92 -2.04
CA TYR A 88 -19.65 -11.41 -1.77
C TYR A 88 -19.44 -12.80 -2.32
N LYS A 89 -20.40 -13.70 -2.11
CA LYS A 89 -20.34 -15.07 -2.66
C LYS A 89 -20.29 -15.06 -4.18
N ARG A 90 -21.13 -14.23 -4.82
CA ARG A 90 -21.11 -14.06 -6.29
C ARG A 90 -19.75 -13.57 -6.80
N ARG A 91 -19.16 -12.55 -6.17
CA ARG A 91 -17.83 -12.04 -6.53
C ARG A 91 -16.73 -13.08 -6.33
N ASN A 92 -16.77 -13.80 -5.21
CA ASN A 92 -15.80 -14.86 -4.91
C ASN A 92 -15.87 -16.00 -5.93
N LEU A 93 -17.09 -16.39 -6.34
CA LEU A 93 -17.27 -17.41 -7.39
C LEU A 93 -16.74 -16.92 -8.75
N ALA A 94 -16.96 -15.66 -9.10
CA ALA A 94 -16.41 -15.08 -10.32
C ALA A 94 -14.86 -15.08 -10.30
N HIS A 95 -14.25 -14.66 -9.19
CA HIS A 95 -12.79 -14.70 -9.02
C HIS A 95 -12.23 -16.13 -9.04
N LEU A 96 -12.94 -17.08 -8.44
CA LEU A 96 -12.57 -18.49 -8.48
C LEU A 96 -12.56 -19.00 -9.93
N HIS A 97 -13.58 -18.67 -10.72
CA HIS A 97 -13.65 -19.06 -12.12
C HIS A 97 -12.47 -18.50 -12.92
N LEU A 98 -12.19 -17.20 -12.78
CA LEU A 98 -11.05 -16.55 -13.47
C LEU A 98 -9.71 -17.16 -13.05
N SER A 99 -9.55 -17.52 -11.77
CA SER A 99 -8.32 -18.16 -11.28
C SER A 99 -8.14 -19.56 -11.85
N VAL A 100 -9.23 -20.31 -11.99
CA VAL A 100 -9.23 -21.63 -12.63
C VAL A 100 -8.88 -21.51 -14.11
N GLU A 101 -9.46 -20.55 -14.82
CA GLU A 101 -9.18 -20.28 -16.23
C GLU A 101 -7.71 -19.91 -16.45
N ALA A 102 -7.20 -18.93 -15.68
CA ALA A 102 -5.79 -18.56 -15.73
C ALA A 102 -4.84 -19.72 -15.38
N SER A 103 -5.27 -20.64 -14.52
CA SER A 103 -4.49 -21.85 -14.20
C SER A 103 -4.49 -22.84 -15.36
N LYS A 104 -5.62 -23.00 -16.07
CA LYS A 104 -5.69 -23.83 -17.29
C LYS A 104 -4.80 -23.27 -18.38
N ASP A 105 -4.81 -21.96 -18.58
CA ASP A 105 -3.93 -21.30 -19.56
C ASP A 105 -2.46 -21.52 -19.22
N LYS A 106 -2.09 -21.40 -17.94
CA LYS A 106 -0.72 -21.71 -17.49
C LYS A 106 -0.33 -23.16 -17.72
N VAL A 107 -1.25 -24.11 -17.55
CA VAL A 107 -0.97 -25.52 -17.88
C VAL A 107 -0.78 -25.69 -19.38
N LEU A 108 -1.64 -25.06 -20.20
CA LEU A 108 -1.57 -25.14 -21.67
C LEU A 108 -0.27 -24.55 -22.22
N PHE A 109 0.16 -23.39 -21.70
CA PHE A 109 1.34 -22.69 -22.17
C PHE A 109 2.61 -22.96 -21.36
N GLY A 110 2.51 -23.69 -20.24
CA GLY A 110 3.64 -23.94 -19.34
C GLY A 110 4.76 -24.76 -19.97
N GLU A 111 4.44 -25.59 -20.96
CA GLU A 111 5.42 -26.36 -21.73
C GLU A 111 5.98 -25.59 -22.93
N ALA A 112 5.36 -24.47 -23.32
CA ALA A 112 5.81 -23.65 -24.43
C ALA A 112 7.08 -22.89 -24.03
N LYS A 113 8.24 -23.38 -24.49
CA LYS A 113 9.50 -22.64 -24.36
C LYS A 113 9.58 -21.58 -25.46
N PRO A 114 9.95 -20.33 -25.16
CA PRO A 114 10.29 -19.37 -26.21
C PRO A 114 11.46 -19.93 -27.04
N PRO A 115 11.52 -19.64 -28.35
CA PRO A 115 12.65 -20.08 -29.16
C PRO A 115 13.95 -19.54 -28.55
N PRO A 116 15.05 -20.31 -28.57
CA PRO A 116 16.33 -19.86 -28.03
C PRO A 116 16.77 -18.60 -28.79
N ILE A 117 16.94 -17.49 -28.06
CA ILE A 117 17.45 -16.24 -28.63
C ILE A 117 18.97 -16.34 -28.64
N TYR A 118 19.55 -16.49 -29.82
CA TYR A 118 20.99 -16.40 -30.00
C TYR A 118 21.40 -14.93 -29.99
N ARG A 119 22.12 -14.48 -28.95
CA ARG A 119 22.76 -13.17 -28.93
C ARG A 119 24.16 -13.31 -29.51
N LEU A 120 24.47 -12.53 -30.54
CA LEU A 120 25.83 -12.38 -31.02
C LEU A 120 26.66 -11.74 -29.91
N LYS A 121 27.80 -12.35 -29.57
CA LYS A 121 28.69 -11.84 -28.51
C LYS A 121 29.30 -10.50 -28.93
N ASP A 122 29.71 -10.37 -30.19
CA ASP A 122 30.37 -9.19 -30.75
C ASP A 122 29.79 -8.87 -32.15
N PRO A 123 28.68 -8.12 -32.26
CA PRO A 123 28.12 -7.71 -33.56
C PRO A 123 29.08 -6.79 -34.32
N ASP A 124 29.93 -6.05 -33.62
CA ASP A 124 30.87 -5.11 -34.21
C ASP A 124 31.98 -5.78 -35.04
N GLN A 125 32.16 -7.11 -34.92
CA GLN A 125 33.12 -7.83 -35.76
C GLN A 125 32.78 -7.75 -37.25
N PHE A 126 31.50 -7.57 -37.61
CA PHE A 126 31.10 -7.36 -39.00
C PHE A 126 31.58 -6.02 -39.56
N GLU A 127 31.84 -5.05 -38.69
CA GLU A 127 32.26 -3.69 -39.04
C GLU A 127 33.78 -3.47 -38.88
N ARG A 128 34.53 -4.50 -38.47
CA ARG A 128 36.00 -4.47 -38.36
C ARG A 128 36.69 -4.58 -39.72
N ALA A 129 36.18 -3.87 -40.72
CA ALA A 129 36.89 -3.66 -41.97
C ALA A 129 38.09 -2.73 -41.74
N SER A 130 39.16 -2.90 -42.51
CA SER A 130 40.26 -1.95 -42.52
C SER A 130 39.73 -0.57 -42.93
N PRO A 131 40.05 0.53 -42.21
CA PRO A 131 39.64 1.89 -42.60
C PRO A 131 40.08 2.29 -44.01
N HIS A 132 41.05 1.57 -44.57
CA HIS A 132 41.60 1.78 -45.90
C HIS A 132 41.04 0.79 -46.95
N CYS A 133 39.98 0.03 -46.63
CA CYS A 133 39.41 -1.03 -47.47
C CYS A 133 40.43 -2.06 -47.97
N VAL A 134 41.50 -2.29 -47.20
CA VAL A 134 42.49 -3.33 -47.51
C VAL A 134 41.94 -4.66 -47.01
N GLU A 135 41.69 -5.59 -47.92
CA GLU A 135 41.31 -6.95 -47.55
C GLU A 135 42.49 -7.60 -46.79
N PRO A 136 42.21 -8.28 -45.67
CA PRO A 136 43.26 -8.96 -44.91
C PRO A 136 43.95 -9.99 -45.80
N GLY A 137 45.27 -9.87 -45.95
CA GLY A 137 46.10 -10.78 -46.75
C GLY A 137 46.54 -10.26 -48.12
N LEU A 138 46.15 -9.04 -48.53
CA LEU A 138 46.64 -8.43 -49.77
C LEU A 138 48.06 -7.84 -49.67
N GLU A 139 48.43 -7.36 -48.49
CA GLU A 139 49.75 -6.77 -48.25
C GLU A 139 50.69 -7.81 -47.65
N VAL A 140 51.87 -7.96 -48.25
CA VAL A 140 52.98 -8.75 -47.72
C VAL A 140 53.86 -7.83 -46.88
N ASP A 141 54.21 -8.25 -45.68
CA ASP A 141 55.16 -7.50 -44.84
C ASP A 141 56.56 -7.54 -45.46
N LEU A 142 57.02 -6.39 -45.95
CA LEU A 142 58.34 -6.21 -46.56
C LEU A 142 59.31 -5.45 -45.65
N SER A 143 59.00 -5.34 -44.35
CA SER A 143 59.81 -4.56 -43.39
C SER A 143 61.26 -5.07 -43.23
N ASP A 144 61.53 -6.34 -43.56
CA ASP A 144 62.87 -6.95 -43.52
C ASP A 144 63.49 -7.18 -44.92
N LEU A 145 62.99 -6.50 -45.95
CA LEU A 145 63.49 -6.70 -47.32
C LEU A 145 64.86 -6.02 -47.54
N VAL A 146 65.94 -6.80 -47.51
CA VAL A 146 67.28 -6.33 -47.91
C VAL A 146 67.45 -6.45 -49.43
N VAL A 147 67.35 -5.31 -50.13
CA VAL A 147 67.57 -5.26 -51.59
C VAL A 147 69.06 -5.26 -51.91
N ARG A 148 69.52 -6.25 -52.68
CA ARG A 148 70.90 -6.32 -53.20
C ARG A 148 71.08 -5.26 -54.30
N ARG A 149 72.12 -4.43 -54.18
CA ARG A 149 72.55 -3.53 -55.26
C ARG A 149 73.72 -4.18 -56.01
N ASP A 150 73.72 -4.03 -57.33
CA ASP A 150 74.80 -4.48 -58.22
C ASP A 150 76.08 -3.64 -58.04
#